data_AF-A0A2E4K9T2-F1
#
_entry.id   AF-A0A2E4K9T2-F1
#
_cell.length_a   1.000
_cell.length_b   1.000
_cell.length_c   1.000
_cell.angle_alpha   90.00
_cell.angle_beta   90.00
_cell.angle_gamma   90.00
#
_symmetry.space_group_name_H-M   'P 1'
#
loop_
_entity.id
_entity.type
_entity.pdbx_description
1 polymer ?
#
loop_
_entity_poly.entity_id
_entity_poly.type
_entity_poly.pdbx_seq_one_letter_code
_entity_poly.pdbx_strand_id
1 'polypeptide(L)'
;MNKIDDGKIFETIIVSLLKLLSFLFLLGGVLFTVLGMFGDSGFFMSLFTPDFNVIWKITGVLGFLIGFAATLAVTYFSFMVIWKRAVQLGEKEYTGLLEYLYMKVAPTLIVTVGEVASIMLLAYGLLSLIGELIGSVVYFPLMQIVEGPVMVGSIGYDYFVEMLVAGPVMGIVGAVLVLVGTYIALEVYAFACRLVRVWIKWLPKFAIPIAIRRREIPGDQKFMEDQK
;
A
#
# COMPACT_ATOMS: atom_id res chain seq x y z
N MET A 1 18.63 -36.99 -1.96
CA MET A 1 18.01 -36.10 -0.95
C MET A 1 18.75 -34.78 -0.95
N ASN A 2 18.02 -33.66 -0.86
CA ASN A 2 18.49 -32.29 -0.66
C ASN A 2 18.91 -31.47 -1.88
N LYS A 3 17.97 -31.29 -2.82
CA LYS A 3 17.63 -29.95 -3.30
C LYS A 3 16.80 -29.30 -2.19
N ILE A 4 17.47 -28.89 -1.10
CA ILE A 4 16.84 -28.04 -0.09
C ILE A 4 16.70 -26.70 -0.79
N ASP A 5 15.49 -26.45 -1.29
CA ASP A 5 14.89 -25.15 -1.66
C ASP A 5 15.91 -24.05 -2.02
N ASP A 6 16.10 -23.79 -3.32
CA ASP A 6 16.91 -22.68 -3.87
C ASP A 6 16.33 -21.28 -3.52
N GLY A 7 15.50 -21.17 -2.46
CA GLY A 7 14.78 -19.97 -2.05
C GLY A 7 13.57 -19.62 -2.92
N LYS A 8 13.32 -20.40 -3.98
CA LYS A 8 12.18 -20.21 -4.90
C LYS A 8 10.85 -20.38 -4.21
N ILE A 9 10.73 -21.29 -3.23
CA ILE A 9 9.47 -21.46 -2.48
C ILE A 9 9.19 -20.19 -1.67
N PHE A 10 10.22 -19.63 -1.01
CA PHE A 10 10.08 -18.41 -0.22
C PHE A 10 9.64 -17.21 -1.07
N GLU A 11 10.31 -16.97 -2.20
CA GLU A 11 9.91 -15.95 -3.17
C GLU A 11 8.45 -16.14 -3.61
N THR A 12 8.10 -17.37 -3.99
CA THR A 12 6.74 -17.71 -4.45
C THR A 12 5.69 -17.41 -3.37
N ILE A 13 5.98 -17.72 -2.10
CA ILE A 13 5.09 -17.41 -0.97
C ILE A 13 4.89 -15.90 -0.85
N ILE A 14 5.97 -15.12 -0.80
CA ILE A 14 5.88 -13.65 -0.66
C ILE A 14 5.08 -13.02 -1.81
N VAL A 15 5.40 -13.39 -3.05
CA VAL A 15 4.69 -12.88 -4.24
C VAL A 15 3.20 -13.28 -4.19
N SER A 16 2.91 -14.52 -3.79
CA SER A 16 1.54 -14.99 -3.66
C SER A 16 0.77 -14.26 -2.57
N LEU A 17 1.41 -13.90 -1.46
CA LEU A 17 0.79 -13.10 -0.40
C LEU A 17 0.42 -11.69 -0.90
N LEU A 18 1.28 -11.04 -1.69
CA LEU A 18 0.93 -9.74 -2.29
C LEU A 18 -0.21 -9.88 -3.32
N LYS A 19 -0.23 -10.95 -4.12
CA LYS A 19 -1.35 -11.24 -5.03
C LYS A 19 -2.64 -11.48 -4.27
N LEU A 20 -2.60 -12.25 -3.18
CA LEU A 20 -3.74 -12.46 -2.29
C LEU A 20 -4.23 -11.12 -1.72
N LEU A 21 -3.31 -10.27 -1.24
CA LEU A 21 -3.64 -8.94 -0.74
C LEU A 21 -4.35 -8.07 -1.79
N SER A 22 -3.95 -8.17 -3.07
CA SER A 22 -4.65 -7.45 -4.15
C SER A 22 -6.10 -7.92 -4.27
N PHE A 23 -6.35 -9.23 -4.24
CA PHE A 23 -7.71 -9.77 -4.30
C PHE A 23 -8.53 -9.42 -3.05
N LEU A 24 -7.89 -9.41 -1.87
CA LEU A 24 -8.54 -8.93 -0.63
C LEU A 24 -8.94 -7.47 -0.76
N PHE A 25 -8.11 -6.63 -1.39
CA PHE A 25 -8.47 -5.23 -1.64
C PHE A 25 -9.64 -5.11 -2.63
N LEU A 26 -9.65 -5.91 -3.69
CA LEU A 26 -10.73 -5.92 -4.69
C LEU A 26 -12.07 -6.37 -4.08
N LEU A 27 -12.08 -7.55 -3.47
CA LEU A 27 -13.29 -8.13 -2.87
C LEU A 27 -13.73 -7.34 -1.63
N GLY A 28 -12.77 -6.92 -0.80
CA GLY A 28 -13.00 -6.07 0.36
C GLY A 28 -13.61 -4.74 -0.04
N GLY A 29 -13.04 -4.03 -1.02
CA GLY A 29 -13.57 -2.75 -1.49
C GLY A 29 -15.00 -2.86 -2.03
N VAL A 30 -15.33 -3.91 -2.77
CA VAL A 30 -16.72 -4.19 -3.20
C VAL A 30 -17.62 -4.46 -2.00
N LEU A 31 -17.17 -5.25 -1.03
CA LEU A 31 -17.94 -5.56 0.17
C LEU A 31 -18.19 -4.30 1.03
N PHE A 32 -17.18 -3.47 1.25
CA PHE A 32 -17.32 -2.16 1.91
C PHE A 32 -18.29 -1.25 1.16
N THR A 33 -18.32 -1.34 -0.18
CA THR A 33 -19.31 -0.61 -0.98
C THR A 33 -20.73 -1.10 -0.69
N VAL A 34 -20.96 -2.41 -0.59
CA VAL A 34 -22.32 -2.89 -0.25
C VAL A 34 -22.69 -2.51 1.19
N LEU A 35 -21.78 -2.69 2.15
CA LEU A 35 -22.02 -2.38 3.55
C LEU A 35 -22.23 -0.87 3.78
N GLY A 36 -21.46 -0.01 3.11
CA GLY A 36 -21.63 1.44 3.22
C GLY A 36 -22.95 1.93 2.62
N MET A 37 -23.56 1.20 1.69
CA MET A 37 -24.88 1.58 1.15
C MET A 37 -26.01 1.32 2.14
N PHE A 38 -26.00 0.14 2.78
CA PHE A 38 -27.16 -0.41 3.50
C PHE A 38 -26.95 -0.67 5.00
N GLY A 39 -25.77 -0.36 5.55
CA GLY A 39 -25.52 -0.53 6.98
C GLY A 39 -26.34 0.41 7.87
N ASP A 40 -26.27 0.20 9.18
CA ASP A 40 -27.01 0.99 10.19
C ASP A 40 -26.67 2.48 10.15
N SER A 41 -25.45 2.82 9.69
CA SER A 41 -25.01 4.19 9.39
C SER A 41 -24.76 4.40 7.90
N GLY A 42 -25.51 3.67 7.06
CA GLY A 42 -25.33 3.62 5.62
C GLY A 42 -25.74 4.92 4.92
N PHE A 43 -25.29 5.06 3.67
CA PHE A 43 -25.53 6.24 2.85
C PHE A 43 -27.03 6.53 2.67
N PHE A 44 -27.82 5.52 2.31
CA PHE A 44 -29.25 5.74 2.04
C PHE A 44 -30.02 6.08 3.30
N MET A 45 -29.70 5.45 4.44
CA MET A 45 -30.34 5.77 5.71
C MET A 45 -30.08 7.24 6.10
N SER A 46 -28.86 7.72 5.84
CA SER A 46 -28.49 9.11 6.10
C SER A 46 -29.15 10.09 5.13
N LEU A 47 -29.18 9.77 3.82
CA LEU A 47 -29.75 10.63 2.78
C LEU A 47 -31.28 10.80 2.90
N PHE A 48 -31.99 9.75 3.31
CA PHE A 48 -33.45 9.75 3.40
C PHE A 48 -33.98 10.20 4.77
N THR A 49 -33.15 10.83 5.59
CA THR A 49 -33.58 11.46 6.84
C THR A 49 -34.71 12.47 6.58
N PRO A 50 -35.75 12.54 7.44
CA PRO A 50 -36.88 13.45 7.27
C PRO A 50 -36.48 14.93 7.15
N ASP A 51 -35.38 15.32 7.81
CA ASP A 51 -34.93 16.71 7.91
C ASP A 51 -34.31 17.27 6.62
N PHE A 52 -34.01 16.42 5.63
CA PHE A 52 -33.44 16.86 4.36
C PHE A 52 -34.53 17.29 3.37
N ASN A 53 -34.33 18.48 2.80
CA ASN A 53 -35.13 19.00 1.69
C ASN A 53 -35.03 18.08 0.46
N VAL A 54 -36.08 18.06 -0.35
CA VAL A 54 -36.18 17.33 -1.62
C VAL A 54 -35.00 17.64 -2.55
N ILE A 55 -34.55 18.89 -2.63
CA ILE A 55 -33.41 19.28 -3.49
C ILE A 55 -32.15 18.51 -3.08
N TRP A 56 -31.85 18.46 -1.77
CA TRP A 56 -30.68 17.79 -1.23
C TRP A 56 -30.73 16.27 -1.41
N LYS A 57 -31.95 15.70 -1.38
CA LYS A 57 -32.17 14.28 -1.70
C LYS A 57 -31.84 13.98 -3.16
N ILE A 58 -32.27 14.82 -4.09
CA ILE A 58 -31.98 14.66 -5.53
C ILE A 58 -30.48 14.79 -5.80
N THR A 59 -29.83 15.83 -5.27
CA THR A 59 -28.37 16.02 -5.43
C THR A 59 -27.58 14.92 -4.75
N GLY A 60 -28.05 14.38 -3.61
CA GLY A 60 -27.43 13.24 -2.95
C GLY A 60 -27.55 11.94 -3.74
N VAL A 61 -28.64 11.72 -4.50
CA VAL A 61 -28.72 10.59 -5.45
C VAL A 61 -27.70 10.74 -6.58
N LEU A 62 -27.50 11.95 -7.10
CA LEU A 62 -26.42 12.21 -8.07
C LEU A 62 -25.04 11.95 -7.45
N GLY A 63 -24.81 12.44 -6.23
CA GLY A 63 -23.60 12.18 -5.45
C GLY A 63 -23.37 10.70 -5.18
N PHE A 64 -24.44 9.92 -4.97
CA PHE A 64 -24.36 8.47 -4.86
C PHE A 64 -23.87 7.82 -6.16
N LEU A 65 -24.48 8.14 -7.31
CA LEU A 65 -24.13 7.51 -8.59
C LEU A 65 -22.66 7.77 -8.95
N ILE A 66 -22.21 9.02 -8.79
CA ILE A 66 -20.82 9.41 -9.05
C ILE A 66 -19.88 8.72 -8.06
N GLY A 67 -20.21 8.80 -6.76
CA GLY A 67 -19.43 8.22 -5.68
C GLY A 67 -19.30 6.71 -5.78
N PHE A 68 -20.37 6.00 -6.11
CA PHE A 68 -20.39 4.55 -6.32
C PHE A 68 -19.47 4.15 -7.47
N ALA A 69 -19.59 4.79 -8.63
CA ALA A 69 -18.74 4.52 -9.78
C ALA A 69 -17.26 4.78 -9.47
N ALA A 70 -16.97 5.90 -8.81
CA ALA A 70 -15.61 6.25 -8.39
C ALA A 70 -15.05 5.26 -7.37
N THR A 71 -15.85 4.81 -6.41
CA THR A 71 -15.47 3.82 -5.40
C THR A 71 -15.04 2.50 -6.04
N LEU A 72 -15.81 2.01 -7.02
CA LEU A 72 -15.45 0.80 -7.76
C LEU A 72 -14.17 1.00 -8.59
N ALA A 73 -14.03 2.17 -9.24
CA ALA A 73 -12.83 2.50 -9.99
C ALA A 73 -11.59 2.52 -9.08
N VAL A 74 -11.69 3.17 -7.93
CA VAL A 74 -10.62 3.30 -6.92
C VAL A 74 -10.22 1.94 -6.34
N THR A 75 -11.20 1.09 -6.06
CA THR A 75 -11.00 -0.30 -5.65
C THR A 75 -10.21 -1.07 -6.71
N TYR A 76 -10.63 -0.96 -7.97
CA TYR A 76 -9.99 -1.64 -9.10
C TYR A 76 -8.56 -1.11 -9.38
N PHE A 77 -8.35 0.21 -9.34
CA PHE A 77 -7.02 0.79 -9.53
C PHE A 77 -6.05 0.37 -8.43
N SER A 78 -6.52 0.31 -7.18
CA SER A 78 -5.69 -0.16 -6.06
C SER A 78 -5.33 -1.65 -6.21
N PHE A 79 -6.28 -2.49 -6.64
CA PHE A 79 -6.00 -3.87 -7.02
C PHE A 79 -4.90 -3.95 -8.09
N MET A 80 -5.04 -3.19 -9.18
CA MET A 80 -4.09 -3.16 -10.29
C MET A 80 -2.68 -2.76 -9.84
N VAL A 81 -2.57 -1.76 -8.96
CA VAL A 81 -1.28 -1.33 -8.40
C VAL A 81 -0.64 -2.45 -7.58
N ILE A 82 -1.37 -3.04 -6.63
CA ILE A 82 -0.83 -4.11 -5.77
C ILE A 82 -0.42 -5.32 -6.62
N TRP A 83 -1.27 -5.71 -7.58
CA TRP A 83 -1.00 -6.81 -8.50
C TRP A 83 0.26 -6.56 -9.32
N LYS A 84 0.39 -5.37 -9.93
CA LYS A 84 1.58 -4.97 -10.69
C LYS A 84 2.84 -5.07 -9.84
N ARG A 85 2.80 -4.61 -8.59
CA ARG A 85 3.94 -4.67 -7.67
C ARG A 85 4.30 -6.11 -7.28
N ALA A 86 3.30 -6.97 -7.13
CA ALA A 86 3.52 -8.40 -6.90
C ALA A 86 4.22 -9.08 -8.09
N VAL A 87 3.78 -8.79 -9.33
CA VAL A 87 4.42 -9.32 -10.55
C VAL A 87 5.87 -8.84 -10.66
N GLN A 88 6.10 -7.54 -10.49
CA GLN A 88 7.45 -6.96 -10.50
C GLN A 88 8.37 -7.52 -9.42
N LEU A 89 7.81 -7.98 -8.29
CA LEU A 89 8.58 -8.60 -7.22
C LEU A 89 9.03 -10.02 -7.57
N GLY A 90 8.18 -10.78 -8.28
CA GLY A 90 8.50 -12.14 -8.76
C GLY A 90 9.38 -12.19 -10.01
N GLU A 91 9.66 -11.05 -10.63
CA GLU A 91 10.65 -10.91 -11.70
C GLU A 91 12.06 -10.59 -11.18
N LYS A 92 12.20 -10.27 -9.88
CA LYS A 92 13.48 -9.90 -9.27
C LYS A 92 14.24 -11.15 -8.84
N GLU A 93 15.51 -11.26 -9.24
CA GLU A 93 16.38 -12.38 -8.86
C GLU A 93 16.50 -12.55 -7.33
N TYR A 94 16.38 -13.81 -6.90
CA TYR A 94 16.63 -14.23 -5.53
C TYR A 94 18.13 -14.43 -5.28
N THR A 95 18.73 -13.52 -4.51
CA THR A 95 20.17 -13.56 -4.16
C THR A 95 20.44 -14.11 -2.76
N GLY A 96 19.41 -14.22 -1.92
CA GLY A 96 19.47 -14.70 -0.54
C GLY A 96 18.36 -14.10 0.32
N LEU A 97 17.97 -14.79 1.41
CA LEU A 97 16.76 -14.45 2.18
C LEU A 97 16.74 -13.00 2.68
N LEU A 98 17.79 -12.59 3.40
CA LEU A 98 17.89 -11.24 3.97
C LEU A 98 17.99 -10.18 2.88
N GLU A 99 18.77 -10.42 1.83
CA GLU A 99 18.89 -9.46 0.74
C GLU A 99 17.57 -9.32 -0.01
N TYR A 100 16.87 -10.42 -0.30
CA TYR A 100 15.57 -10.38 -0.95
C TYR A 100 14.54 -9.63 -0.10
N LEU A 101 14.42 -9.95 1.19
CA LEU A 101 13.50 -9.27 2.11
C LEU A 101 13.78 -7.77 2.21
N TYR A 102 15.02 -7.38 2.50
CA TYR A 102 15.34 -5.99 2.80
C TYR A 102 15.61 -5.15 1.53
N MET A 103 16.16 -5.71 0.46
CA MET A 103 16.51 -4.95 -0.75
C MET A 103 15.46 -5.04 -1.85
N LYS A 104 14.53 -6.01 -1.79
CA LYS A 104 13.51 -6.21 -2.83
C LYS A 104 12.10 -6.09 -2.27
N VAL A 105 11.74 -6.88 -1.25
CA VAL A 105 10.37 -6.95 -0.70
C VAL A 105 9.98 -5.66 0.02
N ALA A 106 10.73 -5.25 1.05
CA ALA A 106 10.41 -4.05 1.83
C ALA A 106 10.31 -2.76 0.98
N PRO A 107 11.24 -2.46 0.06
CA PRO A 107 11.09 -1.37 -0.90
C PRO A 107 9.81 -1.45 -1.72
N THR A 108 9.44 -2.65 -2.16
CA THR A 108 8.22 -2.86 -2.96
C THR A 108 6.97 -2.60 -2.11
N LEU A 109 6.96 -3.03 -0.84
CA LEU A 109 5.86 -2.75 0.09
C LEU A 109 5.72 -1.26 0.39
N ILE A 110 6.83 -0.54 0.64
CA ILE A 110 6.82 0.92 0.88
C ILE A 110 6.15 1.64 -0.29
N VAL A 111 6.58 1.35 -1.52
CA VAL A 111 5.99 1.95 -2.73
C VAL A 111 4.52 1.55 -2.89
N THR A 112 4.18 0.28 -2.65
CA THR A 112 2.81 -0.21 -2.81
C THR A 112 1.85 0.51 -1.86
N VAL A 113 2.21 0.62 -0.58
CA VAL A 113 1.39 1.31 0.44
C VAL A 113 1.22 2.78 0.09
N GLY A 114 2.30 3.46 -0.30
CA GLY A 114 2.25 4.87 -0.66
C GLY A 114 1.42 5.17 -1.91
N GLU A 115 1.51 4.34 -2.94
CA GLU A 115 0.70 4.48 -4.16
C GLU A 115 -0.78 4.25 -3.88
N VAL A 116 -1.13 3.21 -3.12
CA VAL A 116 -2.53 2.95 -2.74
C VAL A 116 -3.08 4.07 -1.86
N ALA A 117 -2.30 4.54 -0.86
CA ALA A 117 -2.70 5.65 0.00
C ALA A 117 -2.92 6.96 -0.80
N SER A 118 -2.05 7.25 -1.76
CA SER A 118 -2.22 8.40 -2.65
C SER A 118 -3.49 8.30 -3.50
N ILE A 119 -3.78 7.12 -4.07
CA ILE A 119 -5.03 6.91 -4.84
C ILE A 119 -6.25 7.16 -3.95
N MET A 120 -6.26 6.67 -2.71
CA MET A 120 -7.36 6.90 -1.77
C MET A 120 -7.54 8.39 -1.45
N LEU A 121 -6.45 9.11 -1.14
CA LEU A 121 -6.51 10.55 -0.83
C LEU A 121 -6.93 11.39 -2.03
N LEU A 122 -6.48 11.02 -3.23
CA LEU A 122 -6.87 11.71 -4.46
C LEU A 122 -8.37 11.52 -4.71
N ALA A 123 -8.87 10.28 -4.54
CA ALA A 123 -10.29 9.99 -4.65
C ALA A 123 -11.11 10.76 -3.61
N TYR A 124 -10.66 10.80 -2.35
CA TYR A 124 -11.27 11.60 -1.30
C TYR A 124 -11.38 13.07 -1.69
N GLY A 125 -10.28 13.68 -2.16
CA GLY A 125 -10.26 15.09 -2.56
C GLY A 125 -11.17 15.37 -3.76
N LEU A 126 -11.13 14.52 -4.80
CA LEU A 126 -11.99 14.68 -5.98
C LEU A 126 -13.47 14.50 -5.67
N LEU A 127 -13.83 13.50 -4.86
CA LEU A 127 -15.23 13.27 -4.49
C LEU A 127 -15.76 14.34 -3.54
N SER A 128 -14.92 14.82 -2.62
CA SER A 128 -15.25 15.98 -1.80
C SER A 128 -15.48 17.21 -2.69
N LEU A 129 -14.67 17.41 -3.73
CA LEU A 129 -14.83 18.55 -4.64
C LEU A 129 -16.16 18.48 -5.38
N ILE A 130 -16.49 17.30 -5.88
CA ILE A 130 -17.77 17.06 -6.54
C ILE A 130 -18.91 17.35 -5.54
N GLY A 131 -18.79 16.89 -4.29
CA GLY A 131 -19.78 17.13 -3.24
C GLY A 131 -20.01 18.62 -2.98
N GLU A 132 -18.94 19.38 -2.80
CA GLU A 132 -19.04 20.84 -2.63
C GLU A 132 -19.64 21.53 -3.86
N LEU A 133 -19.28 21.11 -5.08
CA LEU A 133 -19.82 21.71 -6.30
C LEU A 133 -21.32 21.47 -6.46
N ILE A 134 -21.80 20.27 -6.13
CA ILE A 134 -23.23 19.95 -6.16
C ILE A 134 -24.00 20.42 -4.92
N GLY A 135 -23.29 20.93 -3.89
CA GLY A 135 -23.85 21.35 -2.61
C GLY A 135 -24.48 20.20 -1.82
N SER A 136 -23.91 18.99 -1.92
CA SER A 136 -24.45 17.77 -1.31
C SER A 136 -23.36 16.75 -1.00
N VAL A 137 -23.69 15.78 -0.14
CA VAL A 137 -22.82 14.64 0.15
C VAL A 137 -22.68 13.69 -1.05
N VAL A 138 -21.48 13.12 -1.18
CA VAL A 138 -21.08 12.13 -2.17
C VAL A 138 -20.70 10.83 -1.47
N TYR A 139 -21.10 9.71 -2.06
CA TYR A 139 -20.87 8.39 -1.48
C TYR A 139 -19.40 7.95 -1.65
N PHE A 140 -18.70 7.68 -0.54
CA PHE A 140 -17.33 7.19 -0.56
C PHE A 140 -17.01 6.27 0.64
N PRO A 141 -17.44 5.00 0.60
CA PRO A 141 -17.36 4.05 1.71
C PRO A 141 -15.93 3.60 2.04
N LEU A 142 -14.97 3.74 1.12
CA LEU A 142 -13.59 3.32 1.34
C LEU A 142 -12.90 4.13 2.43
N MET A 143 -13.43 5.30 2.80
CA MET A 143 -12.94 6.06 3.95
C MET A 143 -13.11 5.31 5.27
N GLN A 144 -14.04 4.36 5.37
CA GLN A 144 -14.20 3.54 6.57
C GLN A 144 -12.96 2.69 6.88
N ILE A 145 -12.10 2.43 5.88
CA ILE A 145 -10.81 1.74 6.09
C ILE A 145 -9.89 2.55 7.01
N VAL A 146 -10.04 3.88 7.02
CA VAL A 146 -9.28 4.81 7.87
C VAL A 146 -10.16 5.45 8.94
N GLU A 147 -11.23 4.75 9.35
CA GLU A 147 -12.21 5.23 10.34
C GLU A 147 -12.93 6.53 9.96
N GLY A 148 -12.99 6.83 8.67
CA GLY A 148 -13.68 8.00 8.13
C GLY A 148 -15.16 7.73 7.81
N PRO A 149 -15.93 8.81 7.53
CA PRO A 149 -17.35 8.71 7.18
C PRO A 149 -17.56 8.04 5.81
N VAL A 150 -18.72 7.41 5.62
CA VAL A 150 -19.16 6.81 4.34
C VAL A 150 -19.46 7.88 3.27
N MET A 151 -19.53 9.14 3.68
CA MET A 151 -19.93 10.28 2.89
C MET A 151 -18.85 11.36 2.95
N VAL A 152 -18.66 12.05 1.84
CA VAL A 152 -17.76 13.20 1.74
C VAL A 152 -18.48 14.39 1.12
N GLY A 153 -17.99 15.59 1.41
CA GLY A 153 -18.63 16.84 1.03
C GLY A 153 -19.66 17.32 2.05
N SER A 154 -20.17 18.53 1.83
CA SER A 154 -21.11 19.22 2.69
C SER A 154 -22.46 19.45 1.99
N ILE A 155 -23.49 19.79 2.78
CA ILE A 155 -24.82 20.10 2.26
C ILE A 155 -25.00 21.61 2.28
N GLY A 156 -25.45 22.16 1.14
CA GLY A 156 -25.58 23.61 0.96
C GLY A 156 -24.23 24.28 0.64
N TYR A 157 -24.22 25.61 0.66
CA TYR A 157 -23.05 26.42 0.24
C TYR A 157 -22.54 27.38 1.33
N ASP A 158 -23.12 27.33 2.53
CA ASP A 158 -22.82 28.29 3.60
C ASP A 158 -21.36 28.24 4.06
N TYR A 159 -20.72 27.07 3.94
CA TYR A 159 -19.32 26.83 4.29
C TYR A 159 -18.46 26.44 3.08
N PHE A 160 -18.91 26.75 1.86
CA PHE A 160 -18.30 26.24 0.62
C PHE A 160 -16.78 26.49 0.56
N VAL A 161 -16.31 27.70 0.90
CA VAL A 161 -14.88 28.04 0.85
C VAL A 161 -14.05 27.25 1.87
N GLU A 162 -14.57 27.11 3.10
CA GLU A 162 -13.89 26.35 4.16
C GLU A 162 -13.82 24.86 3.81
N MET A 163 -14.94 24.31 3.32
CA MET A 163 -15.04 22.90 2.95
C MET A 163 -14.22 22.58 1.69
N LEU A 164 -14.08 23.52 0.76
CA LEU A 164 -13.23 23.38 -0.43
C LEU A 164 -11.75 23.25 -0.06
N VAL A 165 -11.31 23.89 1.02
CA VAL A 165 -9.95 23.70 1.54
C VAL A 165 -9.85 22.37 2.30
N ALA A 166 -10.75 22.14 3.26
CA ALA A 166 -10.67 21.02 4.19
C ALA A 166 -10.77 19.63 3.53
N GLY A 167 -11.61 19.49 2.49
CA GLY A 167 -11.76 18.23 1.76
C GLY A 167 -10.91 18.20 0.48
N PRO A 168 -11.30 18.93 -0.58
CA PRO A 168 -10.67 18.88 -1.90
C PRO A 168 -9.18 19.20 -1.90
N VAL A 169 -8.80 20.38 -1.40
CA VAL A 169 -7.40 20.82 -1.46
C VAL A 169 -6.53 19.91 -0.63
N MET A 170 -6.92 19.62 0.61
CA MET A 170 -6.17 18.72 1.49
C MET A 170 -6.05 17.31 0.91
N GLY A 171 -7.11 16.77 0.31
CA GLY A 171 -7.08 15.44 -0.33
C GLY A 171 -6.15 15.39 -1.54
N ILE A 172 -6.28 16.35 -2.47
CA ILE A 172 -5.50 16.38 -3.71
C ILE A 172 -4.02 16.70 -3.42
N VAL A 173 -3.75 17.75 -2.64
CA VAL A 173 -2.37 18.10 -2.25
C VAL A 173 -1.77 17.01 -1.38
N GLY A 174 -2.55 16.47 -0.43
CA GLY A 174 -2.14 15.36 0.41
C GLY A 174 -1.77 14.12 -0.40
N ALA A 175 -2.51 13.78 -1.46
CA ALA A 175 -2.18 12.67 -2.34
C ALA A 175 -0.82 12.84 -3.03
N VAL A 176 -0.49 14.06 -3.47
CA VAL A 176 0.81 14.39 -4.05
C VAL A 176 1.91 14.31 -3.00
N LEU A 177 1.69 14.89 -1.81
CA LEU A 177 2.65 14.86 -0.72
C LEU A 177 2.93 13.44 -0.23
N VAL A 178 1.93 12.56 -0.17
CA VAL A 178 2.11 11.15 0.17
C VAL A 178 2.96 10.44 -0.88
N LEU A 179 2.76 10.68 -2.17
CA LEU A 179 3.64 10.12 -3.21
C LEU A 179 5.08 10.59 -3.05
N VAL A 180 5.28 11.91 -2.94
CA VAL A 180 6.61 12.49 -2.75
C VAL A 180 7.27 11.92 -1.49
N GLY A 181 6.55 11.90 -0.38
CA GLY A 181 7.01 11.35 0.90
C GLY A 181 7.34 9.86 0.81
N THR A 182 6.57 9.09 0.05
CA THR A 182 6.84 7.66 -0.18
C THR A 182 8.16 7.44 -0.91
N TYR A 183 8.42 8.20 -1.97
CA TYR A 183 9.69 8.08 -2.69
C TYR A 183 10.88 8.61 -1.89
N ILE A 184 10.69 9.64 -1.06
CA ILE A 184 11.71 10.07 -0.09
C ILE A 184 11.98 8.94 0.93
N ALA A 185 10.93 8.34 1.50
CA ALA A 185 11.05 7.25 2.46
C ALA A 185 11.77 6.03 1.85
N LEU A 186 11.51 5.74 0.57
CA LEU A 186 12.21 4.70 -0.18
C LEU A 186 13.72 4.98 -0.26
N GLU A 187 14.12 6.22 -0.55
CA GLU A 187 15.53 6.60 -0.64
C GLU A 187 16.21 6.58 0.74
N VAL A 188 15.52 7.08 1.77
CA VAL A 188 15.98 7.00 3.18
C VAL A 188 16.18 5.55 3.60
N TYR A 189 15.23 4.68 3.27
CA TYR A 189 15.33 3.25 3.54
C TYR A 189 16.52 2.61 2.79
N ALA A 190 16.69 2.92 1.51
CA ALA A 190 17.82 2.44 0.73
C ALA A 190 19.17 2.93 1.29
N PHE A 191 19.23 4.17 1.78
CA PHE A 191 20.39 4.70 2.49
C PHE A 191 20.66 3.96 3.80
N ALA A 192 19.63 3.70 4.61
CA ALA A 192 19.75 2.93 5.85
C ALA A 192 20.30 1.52 5.59
N CYS A 193 19.79 0.81 4.57
CA CYS A 193 20.31 -0.51 4.20
C CYS A 193 21.77 -0.48 3.71
N ARG A 194 22.17 0.59 3.01
CA ARG A 194 23.58 0.81 2.61
C ARG A 194 24.46 1.02 3.83
N LEU A 195 24.02 1.84 4.78
CA LEU A 195 24.71 2.11 6.03
C LEU A 195 24.88 0.80 6.82
N VAL A 196 23.82 0.04 7.06
CA VAL A 196 23.90 -1.27 7.74
C VAL A 196 24.92 -2.20 7.07
N ARG A 197 24.95 -2.27 5.73
CA ARG A 197 25.96 -3.07 5.01
C ARG A 197 27.39 -2.60 5.25
N VAL A 198 27.63 -1.29 5.32
CA VAL A 198 28.95 -0.74 5.66
C VAL A 198 29.31 -1.08 7.11
N TRP A 199 28.37 -0.95 8.05
CA TRP A 199 28.59 -1.28 9.46
C TRP A 199 28.91 -2.77 9.67
N ILE A 200 28.19 -3.67 8.99
CA ILE A 200 28.49 -5.12 9.04
C ILE A 200 29.88 -5.42 8.48
N LYS A 201 30.30 -4.71 7.42
CA LYS A 201 31.66 -4.86 6.85
C LYS A 201 32.74 -4.28 7.76
N TRP A 202 32.42 -3.24 8.53
CA TRP A 202 33.33 -2.57 9.44
C TRP A 202 33.44 -3.24 10.81
N LEU A 203 32.42 -4.03 11.22
CA LEU A 203 32.52 -4.96 12.34
C LEU A 203 33.73 -5.87 12.07
N PRO A 204 34.81 -5.74 12.86
CA PRO A 204 36.02 -6.49 12.56
C PRO A 204 35.69 -7.97 12.76
N LYS A 205 36.39 -8.84 12.03
CA LYS A 205 36.28 -10.30 12.10
C LYS A 205 36.64 -10.91 13.48
N PHE A 206 36.48 -10.17 14.58
CA PHE A 206 36.71 -10.59 15.97
C PHE A 206 35.73 -11.67 16.44
N ALA A 207 34.65 -11.95 15.71
CA ALA A 207 33.65 -12.94 16.11
C ALA A 207 33.86 -14.35 15.55
N ILE A 208 34.90 -14.60 14.73
CA ILE A 208 35.26 -15.97 14.32
C ILE A 208 36.48 -16.39 15.14
N PRO A 209 36.33 -17.30 16.12
CA PRO A 209 37.47 -17.81 16.88
C PRO A 209 38.50 -18.41 15.93
N ILE A 210 39.77 -18.05 16.14
CA ILE A 210 40.94 -18.59 15.41
C ILE A 210 40.97 -20.13 15.43
N ALA A 211 40.26 -20.78 16.38
CA ALA A 211 40.09 -22.22 16.49
C ALA A 211 39.42 -22.89 15.27
N ILE A 212 38.54 -22.20 14.53
CA ILE A 212 37.91 -22.77 13.31
C ILE A 212 38.85 -22.65 12.10
N ARG A 213 39.87 -21.80 12.17
CA ARG A 213 40.82 -21.55 11.08
C ARG A 213 41.92 -22.61 10.96
N ARG A 214 42.09 -23.48 11.98
CA ARG A 214 43.11 -24.56 12.03
C ARG A 214 42.52 -25.98 12.07
N ARG A 215 41.29 -26.20 11.60
CA ARG A 215 40.98 -27.54 11.09
C ARG A 215 41.61 -27.65 9.71
N GLU A 216 42.90 -27.99 9.72
CA GLU A 216 43.56 -28.61 8.58
C GLU A 216 42.61 -29.68 8.05
N ILE A 217 42.23 -29.54 6.79
CA ILE A 217 41.57 -30.59 6.03
C ILE A 217 42.61 -31.72 5.98
N PRO A 218 42.35 -32.92 6.54
CA PRO A 218 43.28 -34.04 6.48
C PRO A 218 43.30 -34.63 5.07
N GLY A 219 43.87 -33.87 4.13
CA GLY A 219 43.94 -34.18 2.71
C GLY A 219 45.13 -33.55 1.99
N ASP A 220 45.72 -32.47 2.53
CA ASP A 220 46.84 -31.77 1.86
C ASP A 220 48.24 -32.25 2.26
N GLN A 221 48.38 -33.20 3.21
CA GLN A 221 49.70 -33.75 3.53
C GLN A 221 50.21 -34.77 2.50
N LYS A 222 49.41 -35.21 1.52
CA LYS A 222 49.87 -36.12 0.46
C LYS A 222 50.63 -35.45 -0.69
N PHE A 223 50.60 -34.12 -0.81
CA PHE A 223 51.30 -33.42 -1.91
C PHE A 223 52.78 -33.11 -1.62
N MET A 224 53.28 -33.37 -0.41
CA MET A 224 54.64 -33.02 0.01
C MET A 224 55.58 -34.23 0.20
N GLU A 225 55.09 -35.47 0.07
CA GLU A 225 55.96 -36.67 0.11
C GLU A 225 56.51 -37.10 -1.25
N ASP A 226 55.92 -36.67 -2.37
CA ASP A 226 56.38 -37.05 -3.73
C ASP A 226 57.54 -36.18 -4.28
N GLN A 227 58.23 -35.41 -3.42
CA GLN A 227 59.36 -34.54 -3.81
C GLN A 227 60.64 -34.78 -2.98
N LYS A 228 60.89 -36.02 -2.52
CA LYS A 228 62.21 -36.42 -2.00
C LYS A 228 62.77 -37.63 -2.72
#